data_AF-A0AAV5TYN3-F1
#
_entry.id   AF-A0AAV5TYN3-F1
#
_cell.length_a   1.000
_cell.length_b   1.000
_cell.length_c   1.000
_cell.angle_alpha   90.00
_cell.angle_beta   90.00
_cell.angle_gamma   90.00
#
_symmetry.space_group_name_H-M   'P 1'
#
loop_
_entity.id
_entity.type
_entity.pdbx_description
1 polymer ?
#
loop_
_entity_poly.entity_id
_entity_poly.type
_entity_poly.pdbx_seq_one_letter_code
_entity_poly.pdbx_strand_id
1 'polypeptide(L)'
;EQQTAVETVEKKEEEAPALPTTEPPKDEETEAAAAAAPAAEEKKEEEKKEEKVEEPPKDPREDPIGWIGQQIPQAVHIVNHQVLDWAQKFAIEDEAKRAPLPGKNGAVTRNQFLAFLKDGTLLANLAKKCGANVETVHEGEAVKNNKENQTANIQAFADWAKENLGLPEDKVLSAADLLEKGKAGYPQVFETIWATGSQAVEKFGASTGIDVDSVAAAASQAVKSNIVQTILNFFKRARPTPQLEKKAALEAEEAEKKEKAAANAEKLEEVVEEECKKAEPVPAPAVVEAN
;
A
#
# COMPACT_ATOMS: atom_id res chain seq x y z
N GLU A 1 -15.09 -51.09 68.88
CA GLU A 1 -14.36 -50.16 69.78
C GLU A 1 -15.13 -48.83 69.83
N GLN A 2 -15.53 -48.31 71.00
CA GLN A 2 -14.89 -47.21 71.77
C GLN A 2 -14.66 -45.90 70.96
N GLN A 3 -15.50 -44.88 71.15
CA GLN A 3 -15.29 -43.61 71.93
C GLN A 3 -14.74 -42.46 71.04
N THR A 4 -15.46 -41.35 70.71
CA THR A 4 -16.04 -40.18 71.45
C THR A 4 -15.10 -38.99 71.69
N ALA A 5 -15.68 -37.77 71.69
CA ALA A 5 -15.09 -36.41 71.79
C ALA A 5 -14.49 -35.87 70.46
N VAL A 6 -14.83 -34.70 69.89
CA VAL A 6 -15.29 -33.37 70.38
C VAL A 6 -14.18 -32.53 71.04
N GLU A 7 -13.65 -31.55 70.30
CA GLU A 7 -13.33 -30.23 70.84
C GLU A 7 -13.42 -29.15 69.74
N THR A 8 -13.54 -27.89 70.12
CA THR A 8 -13.72 -26.69 69.28
C THR A 8 -12.97 -25.53 69.98
N VAL A 9 -12.89 -24.33 69.38
CA VAL A 9 -12.28 -23.09 69.96
C VAL A 9 -10.73 -23.10 69.77
N GLU A 10 -10.01 -22.01 69.46
CA GLU A 10 -10.28 -20.56 69.56
C GLU A 10 -9.68 -19.71 68.41
N LYS A 11 -9.76 -18.37 68.53
CA LYS A 11 -9.46 -17.31 67.55
C LYS A 11 -8.51 -16.25 68.14
N LYS A 12 -7.46 -15.85 67.41
CA LYS A 12 -6.63 -14.62 67.59
C LYS A 12 -5.72 -14.45 66.35
N GLU A 13 -5.58 -13.35 65.62
CA GLU A 13 -5.55 -11.88 65.85
C GLU A 13 -4.18 -11.34 66.31
N GLU A 14 -3.64 -10.37 65.52
CA GLU A 14 -2.34 -9.67 65.63
C GLU A 14 -1.07 -10.57 65.59
N GLU A 15 0.13 -10.12 65.20
CA GLU A 15 0.73 -8.77 65.11
C GLU A 15 1.84 -8.75 64.04
N ALA A 16 2.32 -7.57 63.61
CA ALA A 16 3.54 -7.42 62.80
C ALA A 16 4.58 -6.54 63.51
N PRO A 17 5.84 -7.00 63.66
CA PRO A 17 6.93 -6.12 64.11
C PRO A 17 8.06 -5.95 63.07
N ALA A 18 8.20 -4.70 62.64
CA ALA A 18 9.42 -3.89 62.49
C ALA A 18 10.74 -4.44 61.86
N LEU A 19 11.31 -3.54 61.04
CA LEU A 19 12.72 -3.49 60.63
C LEU A 19 13.67 -3.32 61.84
N PRO A 20 14.94 -3.79 61.75
CA PRO A 20 16.03 -3.19 62.50
C PRO A 20 16.50 -1.89 61.82
N THR A 21 16.48 -0.79 62.59
CA THR A 21 17.04 0.52 62.22
C THR A 21 18.29 0.78 63.05
N THR A 22 19.39 1.23 62.44
CA THR A 22 20.42 2.12 63.04
C THR A 22 21.36 2.58 61.90
N GLU A 23 21.37 3.84 61.42
CA GLU A 23 21.65 5.16 62.02
C GLU A 23 23.13 5.65 61.91
N PRO A 24 23.38 6.98 61.84
CA PRO A 24 24.35 7.60 60.90
C PRO A 24 25.46 8.38 61.70
N PRO A 25 25.92 9.64 61.43
CA PRO A 25 25.85 10.55 60.27
C PRO A 25 27.17 11.29 59.90
N LYS A 26 27.04 12.25 58.96
CA LYS A 26 27.64 13.61 58.84
C LYS A 26 28.33 13.86 57.47
N ASP A 27 28.36 15.03 56.81
CA ASP A 27 27.67 16.35 56.84
C ASP A 27 28.27 17.27 55.72
N GLU A 28 27.87 18.51 55.36
CA GLU A 28 26.76 19.45 55.65
C GLU A 28 26.73 20.50 54.48
N GLU A 29 25.54 20.95 54.01
CA GLU A 29 25.32 22.24 53.27
C GLU A 29 26.03 22.50 51.91
N THR A 30 25.71 23.47 51.02
CA THR A 30 24.63 24.48 50.78
C THR A 30 24.52 24.66 49.23
N GLU A 31 23.71 25.47 48.54
CA GLU A 31 22.73 26.54 48.87
C GLU A 31 21.50 26.45 47.91
N ALA A 32 20.87 27.55 47.47
CA ALA A 32 19.74 27.55 46.53
C ALA A 32 19.65 28.77 45.58
N ALA A 33 18.90 28.57 44.48
CA ALA A 33 18.08 29.55 43.75
C ALA A 33 18.65 30.50 42.66
N ALA A 34 17.87 30.51 41.55
CA ALA A 34 17.43 31.66 40.75
C ALA A 34 18.18 32.13 39.46
N ALA A 35 17.37 32.13 38.38
CA ALA A 35 17.24 33.16 37.33
C ALA A 35 18.00 33.05 35.97
N ALA A 36 17.26 33.47 34.94
CA ALA A 36 17.66 33.96 33.61
C ALA A 36 18.17 32.98 32.52
N ALA A 37 17.27 32.64 31.58
CA ALA A 37 17.56 32.67 30.14
C ALA A 37 17.40 34.15 29.63
N PRO A 38 17.75 34.55 28.37
CA PRO A 38 18.18 33.73 27.21
C PRO A 38 19.36 34.29 26.35
N ALA A 39 19.93 33.45 25.48
CA ALA A 39 20.45 33.76 24.12
C ALA A 39 21.00 32.43 23.53
N ALA A 40 20.46 31.81 22.47
CA ALA A 40 20.35 32.29 21.08
C ALA A 40 21.68 32.38 20.31
N GLU A 41 22.28 31.22 20.00
CA GLU A 41 23.08 31.04 18.78
C GLU A 41 22.75 29.67 18.15
N GLU A 42 22.05 29.70 17.01
CA GLU A 42 21.81 28.51 16.19
C GLU A 42 23.11 28.08 15.49
N LYS A 43 23.90 27.20 16.13
CA LYS A 43 24.82 26.37 15.36
C LYS A 43 24.01 25.32 14.61
N LYS A 44 23.72 25.67 13.36
CA LYS A 44 23.23 24.79 12.31
C LYS A 44 24.12 23.55 12.22
N GLU A 45 23.73 22.47 12.87
CA GLU A 45 24.27 21.15 12.59
C GLU A 45 23.93 20.83 11.13
N GLU A 46 24.95 20.84 10.28
CA GLU A 46 24.87 20.08 9.05
C GLU A 46 24.75 18.62 9.47
N GLU A 47 23.54 18.07 9.36
CA GLU A 47 23.34 16.62 9.33
C GLU A 47 24.26 16.07 8.25
N LYS A 48 25.43 15.60 8.70
CA LYS A 48 26.41 14.88 7.91
C LYS A 48 25.72 13.59 7.49
N LYS A 49 25.02 13.68 6.36
CA LYS A 49 24.31 12.61 5.68
C LYS A 49 25.24 11.41 5.62
N GLU A 50 25.08 10.48 6.56
CA GLU A 50 25.91 9.30 6.61
C GLU A 50 25.78 8.62 5.26
N GLU A 51 26.93 8.42 4.61
CA GLU A 51 27.02 7.70 3.36
C GLU A 51 26.59 6.29 3.68
N LYS A 52 25.29 6.01 3.49
CA LYS A 52 24.68 4.71 3.71
C LYS A 52 25.42 3.74 2.80
N VAL A 53 26.40 3.04 3.38
CA VAL A 53 27.11 1.94 2.75
C VAL A 53 26.04 1.07 2.13
N GLU A 54 26.09 0.96 0.80
CA GLU A 54 25.02 0.32 0.04
C GLU A 54 25.08 -1.17 0.35
N GLU A 55 24.28 -1.56 1.35
CA GLU A 55 24.15 -2.93 1.82
C GLU A 55 23.87 -3.81 0.61
N PRO A 56 24.62 -4.90 0.40
CA PRO A 56 24.50 -5.69 -0.82
C PRO A 56 23.04 -6.10 -1.07
N PRO A 57 22.60 -6.11 -2.34
CA PRO A 57 21.22 -6.46 -2.68
C PRO A 57 20.93 -7.87 -2.18
N LYS A 58 19.96 -7.99 -1.28
CA LYS A 58 19.54 -9.26 -0.69
C LYS A 58 18.79 -10.11 -1.72
N ASP A 59 18.99 -11.42 -1.71
CA ASP A 59 18.29 -12.31 -2.63
C ASP A 59 16.87 -12.62 -2.10
N PRO A 60 15.79 -12.41 -2.88
CA PRO A 60 14.42 -12.79 -2.50
C PRO A 60 14.20 -14.29 -2.22
N ARG A 61 15.13 -15.17 -2.62
CA ARG A 61 15.12 -16.61 -2.31
C ARG A 61 15.68 -16.92 -0.92
N GLU A 62 16.66 -16.14 -0.45
CA GLU A 62 17.38 -16.37 0.81
C GLU A 62 16.83 -15.51 1.96
N ASP A 63 16.59 -14.22 1.70
CA ASP A 63 16.03 -13.27 2.66
C ASP A 63 14.94 -12.41 2.00
N PRO A 64 13.71 -12.95 1.84
CA PRO A 64 12.61 -12.22 1.23
C PRO A 64 12.21 -10.96 2.03
N ILE A 65 12.45 -10.94 3.33
CA ILE A 65 12.08 -9.82 4.22
C ILE A 65 13.09 -8.69 4.14
N GLY A 66 14.38 -8.99 4.18
CA GLY A 66 15.41 -7.99 3.93
C GLY A 66 15.37 -7.48 2.49
N TRP A 67 15.12 -8.35 1.50
CA TRP A 67 14.93 -7.93 0.10
C TRP A 67 13.74 -6.97 -0.06
N ILE A 68 12.55 -7.32 0.42
CA ILE A 68 11.36 -6.44 0.32
C ILE A 68 11.49 -5.18 1.20
N GLY A 69 12.40 -5.19 2.17
CA GLY A 69 12.82 -4.03 2.96
C GLY A 69 13.72 -3.06 2.20
N GLN A 70 14.54 -3.54 1.26
CA GLN A 70 15.38 -2.71 0.38
C GLN A 70 14.57 -2.07 -0.78
N GLN A 71 13.39 -2.61 -1.13
CA GLN A 71 12.57 -2.12 -2.22
C GLN A 71 11.88 -0.77 -1.94
N ILE A 72 11.74 0.07 -2.97
CA ILE A 72 10.92 1.30 -2.89
C ILE A 72 9.44 0.95 -2.67
N PRO A 73 8.62 1.85 -2.07
CA PRO A 73 7.21 1.56 -1.80
C PRO A 73 6.40 1.07 -3.00
N GLN A 74 6.61 1.65 -4.20
CA GLN A 74 5.87 1.24 -5.39
C GLN A 74 6.24 -0.18 -5.88
N ALA A 75 7.50 -0.60 -5.70
CA ALA A 75 7.94 -1.96 -6.00
C ALA A 75 7.30 -2.95 -5.02
N VAL A 76 7.34 -2.63 -3.70
CA VAL A 76 6.64 -3.40 -2.66
C VAL A 76 5.16 -3.58 -2.99
N HIS A 77 4.50 -2.54 -3.51
CA HIS A 77 3.07 -2.63 -3.85
C HIS A 77 2.77 -3.61 -4.97
N ILE A 78 3.66 -3.74 -5.96
CA ILE A 78 3.52 -4.68 -7.07
C ILE A 78 3.79 -6.11 -6.60
N VAL A 79 4.83 -6.31 -5.78
CA VAL A 79 5.13 -7.61 -5.16
C VAL A 79 3.95 -8.11 -4.33
N ASN A 80 3.37 -7.26 -3.46
CA ASN A 80 2.18 -7.60 -2.68
C ASN A 80 1.00 -8.05 -3.57
N HIS A 81 0.79 -7.40 -4.72
CA HIS A 81 -0.25 -7.79 -5.65
C HIS A 81 0.04 -9.17 -6.26
N GLN A 82 1.27 -9.41 -6.73
CA GLN A 82 1.68 -10.69 -7.31
C GLN A 82 1.57 -11.85 -6.30
N VAL A 83 1.94 -11.63 -5.04
CA VAL A 83 1.82 -12.62 -3.96
C VAL A 83 0.35 -12.96 -3.66
N LEU A 84 -0.55 -11.97 -3.58
CA LEU A 84 -1.99 -12.24 -3.40
C LEU A 84 -2.65 -12.86 -4.63
N ASP A 85 -2.26 -12.43 -5.83
CA ASP A 85 -2.77 -12.97 -7.10
C ASP A 85 -2.40 -14.44 -7.26
N TRP A 86 -1.14 -14.81 -7.00
CA TRP A 86 -0.72 -16.21 -6.91
C TRP A 86 -1.52 -16.97 -5.85
N ALA A 87 -1.62 -16.42 -4.63
CA ALA A 87 -2.29 -17.08 -3.52
C ALA A 87 -3.77 -17.39 -3.83
N GLN A 88 -4.50 -16.43 -4.41
CA GLN A 88 -5.88 -16.65 -4.86
C GLN A 88 -5.98 -17.67 -5.98
N LYS A 89 -5.11 -17.59 -7.00
CA LYS A 89 -5.14 -18.53 -8.14
C LYS A 89 -4.86 -19.96 -7.72
N PHE A 90 -3.98 -20.14 -6.73
CA PHE A 90 -3.66 -21.45 -6.18
C PHE A 90 -4.76 -21.98 -5.24
N ALA A 91 -5.18 -21.19 -4.25
CA ALA A 91 -6.18 -21.61 -3.26
C ALA A 91 -7.60 -21.77 -3.82
N ILE A 92 -7.98 -20.93 -4.80
CA ILE A 92 -9.34 -20.84 -5.34
C ILE A 92 -9.29 -21.13 -6.85
N GLU A 93 -9.65 -22.35 -7.23
CA GLU A 93 -9.68 -22.79 -8.62
C GLU A 93 -10.73 -22.03 -9.45
N ASP A 94 -11.90 -21.78 -8.84
CA ASP A 94 -13.02 -21.08 -9.46
C ASP A 94 -12.78 -19.57 -9.48
N GLU A 95 -12.48 -19.03 -10.66
CA GLU A 95 -12.22 -17.61 -10.87
C GLU A 95 -13.39 -16.72 -10.45
N ALA A 96 -14.64 -17.18 -10.57
CA ALA A 96 -15.81 -16.40 -10.16
C ALA A 96 -15.96 -16.26 -8.63
N LYS A 97 -15.25 -17.09 -7.85
CA LYS A 97 -15.19 -17.02 -6.38
C LYS A 97 -14.00 -16.22 -5.85
N ARG A 98 -13.07 -15.80 -6.71
CA ARG A 98 -11.92 -14.99 -6.30
C ARG A 98 -12.37 -13.58 -5.93
N ALA A 99 -12.13 -13.17 -4.69
CA ALA A 99 -12.42 -11.82 -4.25
C ALA A 99 -11.50 -10.82 -5.00
N PRO A 100 -12.00 -9.65 -5.46
CA PRO A 100 -11.18 -8.70 -6.19
C PRO A 100 -9.99 -8.22 -5.35
N LEU A 101 -8.80 -8.27 -5.93
CA LEU A 101 -7.59 -7.79 -5.26
C LEU A 101 -7.70 -6.28 -4.96
N PRO A 102 -7.24 -5.83 -3.78
CA PRO A 102 -7.35 -4.44 -3.38
C PRO A 102 -6.37 -3.55 -4.16
N GLY A 103 -6.54 -2.23 -4.03
CA GLY A 103 -5.64 -1.26 -4.66
C GLY A 103 -6.05 -0.88 -6.09
N LYS A 104 -5.09 -0.44 -6.90
CA LYS A 104 -5.30 0.02 -8.28
C LYS A 104 -4.09 -0.34 -9.13
N ASN A 105 -4.29 -0.61 -10.42
CA ASN A 105 -3.23 -0.83 -11.41
C ASN A 105 -2.18 -1.88 -10.99
N GLY A 106 -2.61 -2.99 -10.36
CA GLY A 106 -1.70 -4.04 -9.91
C GLY A 106 -0.82 -3.65 -8.69
N ALA A 107 -1.23 -2.65 -7.90
CA ALA A 107 -0.46 -2.16 -6.76
C ALA A 107 -1.26 -2.23 -5.44
N VAL A 108 -0.79 -3.06 -4.50
CA VAL A 108 -1.38 -3.33 -3.18
C VAL A 108 -0.49 -2.78 -2.07
N THR A 109 -0.94 -1.78 -1.33
CA THR A 109 -0.19 -1.27 -0.16
C THR A 109 -0.04 -2.33 0.94
N ARG A 110 0.99 -2.24 1.79
CA ARG A 110 1.17 -3.17 2.94
C ARG A 110 -0.08 -3.24 3.84
N ASN A 111 -0.80 -2.12 4.01
CA ASN A 111 -2.07 -2.07 4.73
C ASN A 111 -3.18 -2.86 4.02
N GLN A 112 -3.30 -2.72 2.69
CA GLN A 112 -4.28 -3.46 1.90
C GLN A 112 -3.97 -4.96 1.86
N PHE A 113 -2.69 -5.34 1.79
CA PHE A 113 -2.24 -6.72 1.87
C PHE A 113 -2.71 -7.37 3.19
N LEU A 114 -2.39 -6.76 4.32
CA LEU A 114 -2.82 -7.22 5.64
C LEU A 114 -4.35 -7.22 5.79
N ALA A 115 -5.03 -6.15 5.37
CA ALA A 115 -6.48 -6.04 5.49
C ALA A 115 -7.22 -7.08 4.65
N PHE A 116 -6.69 -7.45 3.49
CA PHE A 116 -7.25 -8.48 2.61
C PHE A 116 -7.12 -9.88 3.21
N LEU A 117 -6.06 -10.15 3.97
CA LEU A 117 -5.81 -11.43 4.63
C LEU A 117 -6.41 -11.52 6.04
N LYS A 118 -6.95 -10.42 6.57
CA LYS A 118 -7.36 -10.29 7.97
C LYS A 118 -8.52 -11.21 8.37
N ASP A 119 -9.35 -11.61 7.41
CA ASP A 119 -10.45 -12.54 7.66
C ASP A 119 -10.00 -14.01 7.75
N GLY A 120 -8.75 -14.28 7.36
CA GLY A 120 -8.16 -15.61 7.27
C GLY A 120 -8.71 -16.48 6.15
N THR A 121 -9.73 -16.07 5.40
CA THR A 121 -10.46 -16.94 4.44
C THR A 121 -9.54 -17.47 3.35
N LEU A 122 -8.69 -16.60 2.78
CA LEU A 122 -7.70 -17.02 1.78
C LEU A 122 -6.62 -17.92 2.39
N LEU A 123 -6.23 -17.69 3.65
CA LEU A 123 -5.20 -18.46 4.33
C LEU A 123 -5.67 -19.88 4.66
N ALA A 124 -6.89 -20.03 5.18
CA ALA A 124 -7.51 -21.32 5.43
C ALA A 124 -7.70 -22.12 4.13
N ASN A 125 -8.10 -21.45 3.03
CA ASN A 125 -8.18 -22.07 1.71
C ASN A 125 -6.80 -22.44 1.14
N LEU A 126 -5.74 -21.64 1.36
CA LEU A 126 -4.35 -22.01 1.05
C LEU A 126 -3.92 -23.27 1.81
N ALA A 127 -4.12 -23.31 3.13
CA ALA A 127 -3.78 -24.44 3.97
C ALA A 127 -4.45 -25.73 3.46
N LYS A 128 -5.77 -25.65 3.24
CA LYS A 128 -6.58 -26.75 2.69
C LYS A 128 -6.08 -27.20 1.32
N LYS A 129 -5.66 -26.28 0.45
CA LYS A 129 -5.10 -26.60 -0.87
C LYS A 129 -3.74 -27.29 -0.78
N CYS A 130 -2.92 -26.92 0.20
CA CYS A 130 -1.65 -27.57 0.54
C CYS A 130 -1.82 -28.90 1.31
N GLY A 131 -3.05 -29.39 1.53
CA GLY A 131 -3.32 -30.66 2.20
C GLY A 131 -3.53 -30.60 3.72
N ALA A 132 -3.68 -29.40 4.31
CA ALA A 132 -4.06 -29.27 5.72
C ALA A 132 -5.48 -29.80 5.97
N ASN A 133 -5.70 -30.44 7.13
CA ASN A 133 -7.02 -30.87 7.56
C ASN A 133 -7.84 -29.70 8.13
N VAL A 134 -8.35 -28.83 7.26
CA VAL A 134 -9.20 -27.70 7.64
C VAL A 134 -10.67 -28.13 7.63
N GLU A 135 -11.21 -28.46 8.81
CA GLU A 135 -12.58 -28.96 8.98
C GLU A 135 -13.64 -27.96 8.47
N THR A 136 -13.49 -26.68 8.79
CA THR A 136 -14.38 -25.60 8.36
C THR A 136 -13.56 -24.37 7.97
N VAL A 137 -13.85 -23.80 6.80
CA VAL A 137 -13.41 -22.46 6.42
C VAL A 137 -14.59 -21.52 6.65
N HIS A 138 -14.42 -20.50 7.49
CA HIS A 138 -15.46 -19.50 7.72
C HIS A 138 -15.36 -18.42 6.64
N GLU A 139 -16.47 -18.05 6.00
CA GLU A 139 -16.47 -17.10 4.88
C GLU A 139 -17.57 -16.03 5.02
N GLY A 140 -17.41 -14.89 4.33
CA GLY A 140 -18.44 -13.84 4.23
C GLY A 140 -18.85 -13.24 5.58
N GLU A 141 -20.15 -13.19 5.86
CA GLU A 141 -20.67 -12.63 7.13
C GLU A 141 -20.20 -13.44 8.36
N ALA A 142 -19.80 -14.71 8.23
CA ALA A 142 -19.35 -15.52 9.36
C ALA A 142 -18.01 -15.01 9.96
N VAL A 143 -17.13 -14.43 9.15
CA VAL A 143 -15.85 -13.84 9.58
C VAL A 143 -15.94 -12.33 9.80
N LYS A 144 -17.01 -11.68 9.35
CA LYS A 144 -17.17 -10.22 9.43
C LYS A 144 -17.36 -9.79 10.89
N ASN A 145 -16.36 -9.07 11.41
CA ASN A 145 -16.27 -8.63 12.80
C ASN A 145 -16.27 -9.77 13.86
N ASN A 146 -16.13 -11.03 13.44
CA ASN A 146 -16.05 -12.17 14.36
C ASN A 146 -14.58 -12.59 14.52
N LYS A 147 -13.93 -12.14 15.60
CA LYS A 147 -12.50 -12.42 15.86
C LYS A 147 -12.23 -13.91 16.07
N GLU A 148 -13.19 -14.69 16.58
CA GLU A 148 -13.02 -16.13 16.81
C GLU A 148 -12.90 -16.88 15.47
N ASN A 149 -13.85 -16.68 14.55
CA ASN A 149 -13.81 -17.29 13.22
C ASN A 149 -12.60 -16.81 12.38
N GLN A 150 -12.23 -15.52 12.51
CA GLN A 150 -10.99 -15.00 11.91
C GLN A 150 -9.75 -15.71 12.47
N THR A 151 -9.69 -15.88 13.80
CA THR A 151 -8.58 -16.58 14.46
C THR A 151 -8.51 -18.03 14.01
N ALA A 152 -9.62 -18.77 13.98
CA ALA A 152 -9.68 -20.16 13.52
C ALA A 152 -9.14 -20.32 12.09
N ASN A 153 -9.61 -19.47 11.15
CA ASN A 153 -9.13 -19.46 9.77
C ASN A 153 -7.62 -19.19 9.66
N ILE A 154 -7.10 -18.17 10.37
CA ILE A 154 -5.67 -17.82 10.32
C ILE A 154 -4.84 -18.94 10.96
N GLN A 155 -5.32 -19.50 12.08
CA GLN A 155 -4.62 -20.52 12.85
C GLN A 155 -4.49 -21.84 12.08
N ALA A 156 -5.52 -22.22 11.31
CA ALA A 156 -5.46 -23.39 10.42
C ALA A 156 -4.32 -23.31 9.38
N PHE A 157 -3.99 -22.10 8.90
CA PHE A 157 -2.82 -21.89 8.04
C PHE A 157 -1.51 -21.78 8.83
N ALA A 158 -1.51 -21.11 9.98
CA ALA A 158 -0.33 -20.96 10.84
C ALA A 158 0.21 -22.31 11.32
N ASP A 159 -0.66 -23.21 11.78
CA ASP A 159 -0.23 -24.52 12.31
C ASP A 159 0.26 -25.44 11.19
N TRP A 160 -0.45 -25.48 10.05
CA TRP A 160 0.06 -26.14 8.85
C TRP A 160 1.43 -25.59 8.42
N ALA A 161 1.62 -24.26 8.45
CA ALA A 161 2.84 -23.61 8.02
C ALA A 161 4.06 -23.96 8.91
N LYS A 162 3.87 -24.04 10.24
CA LYS A 162 4.91 -24.50 11.19
C LYS A 162 5.40 -25.91 10.85
N GLU A 163 4.47 -26.82 10.57
CA GLU A 163 4.80 -28.22 10.31
C GLU A 163 5.44 -28.46 8.93
N ASN A 164 5.08 -27.66 7.91
CA ASN A 164 5.38 -27.98 6.51
C ASN A 164 6.45 -27.10 5.83
N LEU A 165 6.59 -25.83 6.25
CA LEU A 165 7.48 -24.89 5.57
C LEU A 165 8.95 -24.98 6.02
N GLY A 166 9.20 -25.48 7.23
CA GLY A 166 10.54 -25.50 7.84
C GLY A 166 11.05 -24.11 8.24
N LEU A 167 10.14 -23.14 8.42
CA LEU A 167 10.46 -21.82 8.97
C LEU A 167 10.61 -21.90 10.50
N PRO A 168 11.49 -21.10 11.13
CA PRO A 168 11.51 -20.90 12.57
C PRO A 168 10.14 -20.44 13.11
N GLU A 169 9.75 -20.93 14.29
CA GLU A 169 8.42 -20.66 14.88
C GLU A 169 8.13 -19.17 15.10
N ASP A 170 9.16 -18.35 15.32
CA ASP A 170 9.08 -16.89 15.48
C ASP A 170 8.89 -16.12 14.14
N LYS A 171 9.12 -16.80 13.01
CA LYS A 171 8.93 -16.27 11.65
C LYS A 171 7.60 -16.69 11.02
N VAL A 172 7.04 -17.83 11.41
CA VAL A 172 5.71 -18.25 10.95
C VAL A 172 4.64 -17.29 11.47
N LEU A 173 3.67 -16.93 10.63
CA LEU A 173 2.58 -16.04 11.06
C LEU A 173 1.79 -16.63 12.23
N SER A 174 1.26 -15.74 13.05
CA SER A 174 0.25 -16.01 14.07
C SER A 174 -1.01 -15.18 13.82
N ALA A 175 -2.12 -15.53 14.46
CA ALA A 175 -3.33 -14.71 14.43
C ALA A 175 -3.07 -13.26 14.91
N ALA A 176 -2.13 -13.06 15.85
CA ALA A 176 -1.78 -11.72 16.34
C ALA A 176 -1.16 -10.82 15.25
N ASP A 177 -0.45 -11.38 14.26
CA ASP A 177 0.20 -10.60 13.20
C ASP A 177 -0.82 -9.87 12.31
N LEU A 178 -1.98 -10.49 12.05
CA LEU A 178 -3.07 -9.92 11.25
C LEU A 178 -4.10 -9.16 12.10
N LEU A 179 -4.39 -9.64 13.31
CA LEU A 179 -5.49 -9.12 14.13
C LEU A 179 -5.07 -7.99 15.07
N GLU A 180 -3.80 -7.92 15.48
CA GLU A 180 -3.34 -7.08 16.60
C GLU A 180 -2.12 -6.23 16.26
N LYS A 181 -1.06 -6.80 15.68
CA LYS A 181 0.21 -6.09 15.39
C LYS A 181 0.08 -5.06 14.26
N GLY A 182 -1.01 -5.09 13.49
CA GLY A 182 -1.23 -4.20 12.35
C GLY A 182 -0.05 -4.24 11.38
N LYS A 183 0.53 -3.09 11.03
CA LYS A 183 1.69 -3.02 10.12
C LYS A 183 2.89 -3.84 10.59
N ALA A 184 3.07 -4.05 11.90
CA ALA A 184 4.23 -4.76 12.42
C ALA A 184 4.18 -6.28 12.20
N GLY A 185 3.01 -6.85 11.90
CA GLY A 185 2.87 -8.26 11.48
C GLY A 185 3.08 -8.50 9.98
N TYR A 186 3.30 -7.45 9.19
CA TYR A 186 3.57 -7.59 7.75
C TYR A 186 4.73 -8.56 7.43
N PRO A 187 5.88 -8.54 8.13
CA PRO A 187 6.99 -9.44 7.82
C PRO A 187 6.60 -10.92 7.94
N GLN A 188 6.04 -11.35 9.07
CA GLN A 188 5.66 -12.74 9.31
C GLN A 188 4.60 -13.23 8.30
N VAL A 189 3.58 -12.41 8.02
CA VAL A 189 2.53 -12.75 7.05
C VAL A 189 3.10 -12.86 5.63
N PHE A 190 3.98 -11.92 5.25
CA PHE A 190 4.63 -11.95 3.94
C PHE A 190 5.57 -13.14 3.80
N GLU A 191 6.47 -13.36 4.77
CA GLU A 191 7.46 -14.45 4.77
C GLU A 191 6.79 -15.82 4.69
N THR A 192 5.71 -16.04 5.45
CA THR A 192 5.00 -17.32 5.46
C THR A 192 4.33 -17.62 4.12
N ILE A 193 3.65 -16.64 3.52
CA ILE A 193 2.99 -16.81 2.20
C ILE A 193 4.04 -16.91 1.09
N TRP A 194 5.13 -16.16 1.19
CA TRP A 194 6.25 -16.22 0.25
C TRP A 194 6.93 -17.59 0.26
N ALA A 195 7.23 -18.13 1.45
CA ALA A 195 7.79 -19.47 1.60
C ALA A 195 6.82 -20.54 1.08
N THR A 196 5.52 -20.41 1.40
CA THR A 196 4.47 -21.29 0.86
C THR A 196 4.48 -21.32 -0.66
N GLY A 197 4.47 -20.15 -1.31
CA GLY A 197 4.41 -20.05 -2.76
C GLY A 197 5.71 -20.39 -3.47
N SER A 198 6.86 -20.10 -2.87
CA SER A 198 8.17 -20.48 -3.41
C SER A 198 8.38 -21.99 -3.37
N GLN A 199 7.82 -22.68 -2.35
CA GLN A 199 7.91 -24.13 -2.19
C GLN A 199 6.72 -24.89 -2.84
N ALA A 200 5.73 -24.18 -3.42
CA ALA A 200 4.45 -24.77 -3.81
C ALA A 200 4.54 -25.85 -4.90
N VAL A 201 5.42 -25.66 -5.88
CA VAL A 201 5.62 -26.66 -6.95
C VAL A 201 6.34 -27.90 -6.41
N GLU A 202 7.42 -27.70 -5.65
CA GLU A 202 8.32 -28.76 -5.21
C GLU A 202 7.75 -29.60 -4.06
N LYS A 203 7.10 -28.96 -3.07
CA LYS A 203 6.54 -29.64 -1.89
C LYS A 203 5.05 -29.97 -1.99
N PHE A 204 4.26 -29.13 -2.65
CA PHE A 204 2.79 -29.21 -2.61
C PHE A 204 2.16 -29.57 -3.97
N GLY A 205 2.97 -29.91 -4.97
CA GLY A 205 2.51 -30.37 -6.29
C GLY A 205 1.74 -29.32 -7.09
N ALA A 206 1.91 -28.04 -6.77
CA ALA A 206 1.24 -26.95 -7.48
C ALA A 206 1.70 -26.88 -8.94
N SER A 207 0.76 -26.62 -9.86
CA SER A 207 1.09 -26.33 -11.27
C SER A 207 1.91 -25.05 -11.44
N THR A 208 1.80 -24.11 -10.49
CA THR A 208 2.49 -22.81 -10.50
C THR A 208 2.80 -22.36 -9.07
N GLY A 209 4.07 -22.05 -8.78
CA GLY A 209 4.50 -21.36 -7.56
C GLY A 209 4.63 -19.85 -7.76
N ILE A 210 5.23 -19.18 -6.76
CA ILE A 210 5.72 -17.81 -6.92
C ILE A 210 6.96 -17.86 -7.81
N ASP A 211 6.87 -17.27 -9.00
CA ASP A 211 8.02 -17.03 -9.87
C ASP A 211 8.85 -15.87 -9.30
N VAL A 212 9.84 -16.22 -8.48
CA VAL A 212 10.70 -15.26 -7.77
C VAL A 212 11.45 -14.34 -8.74
N ASP A 213 11.87 -14.82 -9.91
CA ASP A 213 12.60 -14.00 -10.89
C ASP A 213 11.67 -13.00 -11.59
N SER A 214 10.45 -13.43 -11.95
CA SER A 214 9.43 -12.54 -12.52
C SER A 214 8.98 -11.47 -11.51
N VAL A 215 8.83 -11.83 -10.24
CA VAL A 215 8.51 -10.88 -9.16
C VAL A 215 9.67 -9.90 -8.92
N ALA A 216 10.92 -10.38 -8.90
CA ALA A 216 12.10 -9.53 -8.76
C ALA A 216 12.29 -8.58 -9.97
N ALA A 217 12.03 -9.06 -11.18
CA ALA A 217 12.04 -8.26 -12.40
C ALA A 217 10.95 -7.17 -12.39
N ALA A 218 9.73 -7.51 -11.97
CA ALA A 218 8.62 -6.55 -11.85
C ALA A 218 8.92 -5.45 -10.81
N ALA A 219 9.47 -5.83 -9.64
CA ALA A 219 9.95 -4.89 -8.62
C ALA A 219 11.03 -3.95 -9.19
N SER A 220 12.02 -4.51 -9.90
CA SER A 220 13.11 -3.75 -10.55
C SER A 220 12.60 -2.78 -11.62
N GLN A 221 11.58 -3.18 -12.38
CA GLN A 221 10.96 -2.32 -13.39
C GLN A 221 10.19 -1.15 -12.74
N ALA A 222 9.53 -1.39 -11.60
CA ALA A 222 8.86 -0.34 -10.84
C ALA A 222 9.84 0.73 -10.32
N VAL A 223 11.03 0.32 -9.85
CA VAL A 223 12.13 1.24 -9.49
C VAL A 223 12.53 2.11 -10.69
N LYS A 224 12.82 1.49 -11.84
CA LYS A 224 13.20 2.21 -13.07
C LYS A 224 12.12 3.20 -13.52
N SER A 225 10.86 2.78 -13.53
CA SER A 225 9.72 3.62 -13.90
C SER A 225 9.56 4.82 -12.96
N ASN A 226 9.68 4.61 -11.64
CA ASN A 226 9.58 5.70 -10.66
C ASN A 226 10.74 6.70 -10.75
N ILE A 227 11.97 6.23 -11.00
CA ILE A 227 13.13 7.10 -11.25
C ILE A 227 12.91 7.95 -12.50
N VAL A 228 12.47 7.34 -13.61
CA VAL A 228 12.17 8.05 -14.86
C VAL A 228 11.04 9.08 -14.65
N GLN A 229 9.96 8.71 -13.96
CA GLN A 229 8.88 9.66 -13.62
C GLN A 229 9.37 10.80 -12.74
N THR A 230 10.23 10.52 -11.75
CA THR A 230 10.83 11.53 -10.89
C THR A 230 11.66 12.52 -11.70
N ILE A 231 12.56 12.03 -12.57
CA ILE A 231 13.37 12.87 -13.47
C ILE A 231 12.48 13.69 -14.42
N LEU A 232 11.48 13.06 -15.06
CA LEU A 232 10.53 13.76 -15.94
C LEU A 232 9.74 14.84 -15.19
N ASN A 233 9.37 14.61 -13.94
CA ASN A 233 8.69 15.60 -13.11
C ASN A 233 9.64 16.74 -12.69
N PHE A 234 10.92 16.48 -12.44
CA PHE A 234 11.94 17.52 -12.28
C PHE A 234 12.09 18.36 -13.55
N PHE A 235 12.22 17.75 -14.73
CA PHE A 235 12.30 18.49 -16.00
C PHE A 235 11.02 19.27 -16.33
N LYS A 236 9.84 18.73 -16.02
CA LYS A 236 8.55 19.45 -16.18
C LYS A 236 8.42 20.62 -15.21
N ARG A 237 8.87 20.46 -13.95
CA ARG A 237 8.85 21.52 -12.92
C ARG A 237 9.96 22.57 -13.11
N ALA A 238 11.04 22.22 -13.80
CA ALA A 238 12.11 23.13 -14.19
C ALA A 238 11.84 23.88 -15.52
N ARG A 239 10.79 23.53 -16.28
CA ARG A 239 10.32 24.38 -17.37
C ARG A 239 9.62 25.62 -16.79
N PRO A 240 9.97 26.85 -17.22
CA PRO A 240 9.30 28.06 -16.77
C PRO A 240 7.92 28.21 -17.43
N THR A 241 6.92 27.53 -16.85
CA THR A 241 5.51 27.56 -17.25
C THR A 241 4.94 28.98 -17.49
N PRO A 242 5.22 30.01 -16.65
CA PRO A 242 4.54 31.31 -16.76
C PRO A 242 4.84 32.15 -18.01
N GLN A 243 5.96 31.88 -18.72
CA GLN A 243 6.34 32.65 -19.91
C GLN A 243 6.06 31.92 -21.21
N LEU A 244 6.31 30.61 -21.30
CA LEU A 244 6.05 29.85 -22.53
C LEU A 244 4.55 29.71 -22.83
N GLU A 245 3.71 29.50 -21.81
CA GLU A 245 2.26 29.45 -22.01
C GLU A 245 1.68 30.82 -22.37
N LYS A 246 2.21 31.92 -21.79
CA LYS A 246 1.84 33.28 -22.22
C LYS A 246 2.28 33.58 -23.64
N LYS A 247 3.48 33.15 -24.06
CA LYS A 247 3.96 33.37 -25.43
C LYS A 247 3.16 32.56 -26.44
N ALA A 248 2.88 31.28 -26.15
CA ALA A 248 2.06 30.42 -27.01
C ALA A 248 0.60 30.88 -27.08
N ALA A 249 0.02 31.38 -25.98
CA ALA A 249 -1.31 31.97 -25.98
C ALA A 249 -1.37 33.28 -26.79
N LEU A 250 -0.34 34.14 -26.68
CA LEU A 250 -0.24 35.36 -27.48
C LEU A 250 -0.01 35.07 -28.97
N GLU A 251 0.84 34.09 -29.32
CA GLU A 251 1.05 33.67 -30.72
C GLU A 251 -0.22 33.00 -31.31
N ALA A 252 -0.98 32.24 -30.52
CA ALA A 252 -2.28 31.70 -30.93
C ALA A 252 -3.33 32.80 -31.13
N GLU A 253 -3.42 33.77 -30.22
CA GLU A 253 -4.36 34.91 -30.35
C GLU A 253 -3.97 35.83 -31.52
N GLU A 254 -2.67 35.99 -31.81
CA GLU A 254 -2.19 36.75 -32.97
C GLU A 254 -2.41 35.99 -34.29
N ALA A 255 -2.30 34.66 -34.29
CA ALA A 255 -2.67 33.82 -35.44
C ALA A 255 -4.17 33.90 -35.72
N GLU A 256 -5.03 33.74 -34.71
CA GLU A 256 -6.49 33.82 -34.87
C GLU A 256 -6.94 35.22 -35.33
N LYS A 257 -6.24 36.29 -34.90
CA LYS A 257 -6.49 37.66 -35.41
C LYS A 257 -6.02 37.84 -36.86
N LYS A 258 -4.92 37.24 -37.28
CA LYS A 258 -4.47 37.28 -38.69
C LYS A 258 -5.39 36.46 -39.60
N GLU A 259 -5.89 35.32 -39.14
CA GLU A 259 -6.87 34.50 -39.86
C GLU A 259 -8.22 35.21 -39.99
N LYS A 260 -8.72 35.84 -38.91
CA LYS A 260 -9.93 36.68 -38.95
C LYS A 260 -9.76 37.96 -39.78
N ALA A 261 -8.55 38.51 -39.90
CA ALA A 261 -8.26 39.63 -40.78
C ALA A 261 -8.23 39.21 -42.26
N ALA A 262 -7.65 38.05 -42.58
CA ALA A 262 -7.67 37.48 -43.93
C ALA A 262 -9.11 37.17 -44.39
N ALA A 263 -9.92 36.55 -43.52
CA ALA A 263 -11.33 36.25 -43.79
C ALA A 263 -12.23 37.51 -43.91
N ASN A 264 -11.76 38.69 -43.48
CA ASN A 264 -12.46 39.97 -43.70
C ASN A 264 -12.02 40.65 -45.00
N ALA A 265 -10.78 40.43 -45.45
CA ALA A 265 -10.28 40.94 -46.73
C ALA A 265 -10.88 40.19 -47.93
N GLU A 266 -11.03 38.86 -47.84
CA GLU A 266 -11.64 38.04 -48.90
C GLU A 266 -13.11 38.41 -49.16
N LYS A 267 -13.81 38.93 -48.13
CA LYS A 267 -15.20 39.37 -48.24
C LYS A 267 -15.40 40.77 -48.86
N LEU A 268 -14.32 41.37 -49.39
CA LEU A 268 -14.32 42.71 -49.97
C LEU A 268 -13.97 42.73 -51.47
N GLU A 269 -13.58 41.59 -52.07
CA GLU A 269 -13.47 41.45 -53.53
C GLU A 269 -14.74 40.83 -54.17
N GLU A 270 -15.58 40.11 -53.42
CA GLU A 270 -16.90 39.63 -53.90
C GLU A 270 -18.03 40.67 -53.72
N VAL A 271 -17.70 41.96 -53.80
CA VAL A 271 -18.69 43.07 -53.92
C VAL A 271 -18.21 44.10 -54.96
N VAL A 272 -17.70 43.60 -56.10
CA VAL A 272 -17.41 44.40 -57.30
C VAL A 272 -18.46 44.18 -58.41
N GLU A 273 -19.37 43.23 -58.23
CA GLU A 273 -20.56 43.04 -59.08
C GLU A 273 -21.84 43.59 -58.40
N GLU A 274 -22.81 43.99 -59.24
CA GLU A 274 -24.17 44.45 -58.86
C GLU A 274 -24.38 45.79 -58.12
N GLU A 275 -23.79 46.90 -58.59
CA GLU A 275 -24.53 48.18 -58.52
C GLU A 275 -24.30 49.13 -59.73
N CYS A 276 -24.87 48.80 -60.90
CA CYS A 276 -25.28 49.85 -61.84
C CYS A 276 -26.43 49.45 -62.77
N LYS A 277 -27.47 50.31 -62.80
CA LYS A 277 -28.60 50.33 -63.76
C LYS A 277 -29.65 49.22 -63.66
N LYS A 278 -30.44 49.30 -62.59
CA LYS A 278 -31.89 49.11 -62.71
C LYS A 278 -32.48 50.26 -63.54
N ALA A 279 -32.92 49.97 -64.75
CA ALA A 279 -33.88 50.82 -65.46
C ALA A 279 -35.31 50.39 -65.11
N GLU A 280 -36.17 51.39 -65.05
CA GLU A 280 -37.51 51.46 -64.47
C GLU A 280 -38.62 50.79 -65.35
N PRO A 281 -39.94 50.85 -65.04
CA PRO A 281 -40.62 49.69 -64.45
C PRO A 281 -41.94 49.23 -65.13
N VAL A 282 -42.49 48.09 -64.65
CA VAL A 282 -43.95 47.81 -64.56
C VAL A 282 -44.70 47.49 -65.89
N PRO A 283 -45.81 46.71 -65.87
CA PRO A 283 -45.86 45.48 -66.69
C PRO A 283 -47.13 45.32 -67.56
N ALA A 284 -47.40 44.07 -67.96
CA ALA A 284 -48.69 43.43 -68.35
C ALA A 284 -48.70 42.75 -69.75
N PRO A 285 -49.54 41.70 -69.97
CA PRO A 285 -49.21 40.64 -70.93
C PRO A 285 -50.23 40.40 -72.06
N ALA A 286 -49.77 39.82 -73.17
CA ALA A 286 -50.53 39.13 -74.24
C ALA A 286 -49.52 38.66 -75.32
N VAL A 287 -49.73 37.66 -76.20
CA VAL A 287 -50.71 36.56 -76.37
C VAL A 287 -50.12 35.61 -77.46
N VAL A 288 -50.12 34.29 -77.20
CA VAL A 288 -50.40 33.17 -78.15
C VAL A 288 -49.57 32.95 -79.47
N GLU A 289 -49.14 31.69 -79.63
CA GLU A 289 -48.85 30.88 -80.86
C GLU A 289 -47.69 31.14 -81.85
N ALA A 290 -47.13 29.99 -82.27
CA ALA A 290 -46.56 29.61 -83.59
C ALA A 290 -45.32 30.38 -84.12
N ASN A 291 -44.41 29.76 -84.88
CA ASN A 291 -44.40 28.45 -85.55
C ASN A 291 -42.95 27.91 -85.59
#